data_AF-A0AAV1FW73-F1
#
_entry.id   AF-A0AAV1FW73-F1
#
_cell.length_a   1.000
_cell.length_b   1.000
_cell.length_c   1.000
_cell.angle_alpha   90.00
_cell.angle_beta   90.00
_cell.angle_gamma   90.00
#
_symmetry.space_group_name_H-M   'P 1'
#
loop_
_entity.id
_entity.type
_entity.pdbx_description
1 polymer ?
#
loop_
_entity_poly.entity_id
_entity_poly.type
_entity_poly.pdbx_seq_one_letter_code
_entity_poly.pdbx_strand_id
1 'polypeptide(L)'
;MAIFNTYFYSCVLLLLTVNARSSSGLPVRALSLEKCKSCSTLFGNLLEHITELLNNDTVQRDVFHGVTTDEAVVRSKSDTPRACSPNLTQNPACMMQRNSSFSESECLSNIMKDLGYYAAVIDSYLNNTLLRDPVTEAEHLRPTLGMIESLRKNCSLMPDEEEDSSKEEVAQLWGDNSFENRKKMYRMMRGFYVRTITINRAMGYIASGDHRK
;
A
#
# COMPACT_ATOMS: atom_id res chain seq x y z
N MET A 1 -23.40 17.78 54.26
CA MET A 1 -22.57 17.69 53.03
C MET A 1 -21.51 16.60 53.19
N ALA A 2 -21.87 15.32 53.00
CA ALA A 2 -20.91 14.21 53.06
C ALA A 2 -21.33 12.97 52.22
N ILE A 3 -22.35 13.08 51.37
CA ILE A 3 -22.92 11.94 50.62
C ILE A 3 -22.53 12.01 49.12
N PHE A 4 -22.10 13.17 48.61
CA PHE A 4 -21.74 13.35 47.20
C PHE A 4 -20.32 12.87 46.85
N ASN A 5 -19.44 12.68 47.84
CA ASN A 5 -18.03 12.38 47.62
C ASN A 5 -17.72 10.87 47.54
N THR A 6 -18.63 9.99 47.97
CA THR A 6 -18.44 8.54 47.97
C THR A 6 -18.80 7.88 46.63
N TYR A 7 -19.72 8.47 45.86
CA TYR A 7 -20.12 7.95 44.54
C TYR A 7 -19.07 8.17 43.45
N PHE A 8 -18.30 9.26 43.53
CA PHE A 8 -17.25 9.57 42.56
C PHE A 8 -16.06 8.60 42.67
N TYR A 9 -15.64 8.26 43.90
CA TYR A 9 -14.56 7.29 44.11
C TYR A 9 -14.93 5.86 43.66
N SER A 10 -16.21 5.47 43.81
CA SER A 10 -16.69 4.16 43.38
C SER A 10 -16.74 4.03 41.84
N CYS A 11 -17.13 5.09 41.12
CA CYS A 11 -17.14 5.09 39.65
C CYS A 11 -15.74 5.07 39.04
N VAL A 12 -14.76 5.75 39.64
CA VAL A 12 -13.37 5.78 39.15
C VAL A 12 -12.68 4.41 39.32
N LEU A 13 -12.97 3.69 40.40
CA LEU A 13 -12.42 2.34 40.62
C LEU A 13 -13.04 1.28 39.67
N LEU A 14 -14.30 1.44 39.27
CA LEU A 14 -14.95 0.57 38.28
C LEU A 14 -14.41 0.79 36.85
N LEU A 15 -14.01 2.02 36.50
CA LEU A 15 -13.42 2.31 35.17
C LEU A 15 -11.97 1.81 35.02
N LEU A 16 -11.23 1.67 36.13
CA LEU A 16 -9.85 1.18 36.11
C LEU A 16 -9.74 -0.35 35.99
N THR A 17 -10.80 -1.10 36.30
CA THR A 17 -10.79 -2.58 36.25
C THR A 17 -11.32 -3.17 34.94
N VAL A 18 -11.89 -2.35 34.04
CA VAL A 18 -12.49 -2.81 32.78
C VAL A 18 -11.49 -2.84 31.60
N ASN A 19 -10.31 -2.21 31.74
CA ASN A 19 -9.32 -2.09 30.65
C ASN A 19 -8.16 -3.10 30.71
N ALA A 20 -8.38 -4.28 31.28
CA ALA A 20 -7.41 -5.37 31.25
C ALA A 20 -7.99 -6.62 30.58
N ARG A 21 -8.57 -6.48 29.38
CA ARG A 21 -8.66 -7.60 28.45
C ARG A 21 -7.47 -7.52 27.51
N SER A 22 -6.37 -8.14 27.92
CA SER A 22 -5.34 -8.56 26.97
C SER A 22 -6.01 -9.53 26.00
N SER A 23 -6.35 -9.04 24.80
CA SER A 23 -6.77 -9.88 23.69
C SER A 23 -5.56 -10.71 23.27
N SER A 24 -5.38 -11.87 23.88
CA SER A 24 -4.43 -12.88 23.42
C SER A 24 -5.01 -13.55 22.18
N GLY A 25 -4.64 -13.02 21.01
CA GLY A 25 -4.77 -13.77 19.75
C GLY A 25 -3.84 -14.98 19.80
N LEU A 26 -4.41 -16.18 19.86
CA LEU A 26 -3.65 -17.41 19.60
C LEU A 26 -3.16 -17.39 18.14
N PRO A 27 -1.93 -17.84 17.85
CA PRO A 27 -1.45 -17.87 16.47
C PRO A 27 -2.18 -18.98 15.71
N VAL A 28 -3.06 -18.60 14.78
CA VAL A 28 -3.74 -19.52 13.86
C VAL A 28 -3.01 -19.52 12.52
N ARG A 29 -2.60 -20.72 12.08
CA ARG A 29 -1.77 -20.98 10.89
C ARG A 29 -2.43 -20.52 9.58
N ALA A 30 -1.71 -19.71 8.80
CA ALA A 30 -1.58 -19.81 7.33
C ALA A 30 -0.49 -18.83 6.83
N LEU A 31 0.24 -19.22 5.77
CA LEU A 31 1.65 -18.89 5.50
C LEU A 31 2.57 -19.22 6.69
N SER A 32 3.88 -19.44 6.49
CA SER A 32 4.76 -19.35 7.66
C SER A 32 4.57 -17.93 8.21
N LEU A 33 4.19 -17.79 9.49
CA LEU A 33 3.99 -16.48 10.14
C LEU A 33 5.15 -15.52 9.85
N GLU A 34 6.34 -16.11 9.71
CA GLU A 34 7.59 -15.50 9.29
C GLU A 34 7.54 -14.88 7.88
N LYS A 35 6.96 -15.55 6.87
CA LYS A 35 6.81 -15.01 5.51
C LYS A 35 5.76 -13.89 5.43
N CYS A 36 4.65 -13.98 6.18
CA CYS A 36 3.69 -12.88 6.27
C CYS A 36 4.30 -11.65 6.96
N LYS A 37 5.03 -11.87 8.06
CA LYS A 37 5.70 -10.79 8.79
C LYS A 37 6.78 -10.13 7.93
N SER A 38 7.61 -10.92 7.24
CA SER A 38 8.64 -10.38 6.35
C SER A 38 8.04 -9.59 5.18
N CYS A 39 6.96 -10.08 4.57
CA CYS A 39 6.27 -9.36 3.51
C CYS A 39 5.61 -8.08 3.99
N SER A 40 4.92 -8.10 5.13
CA SER A 40 4.37 -6.88 5.73
C SER A 40 5.45 -5.84 5.99
N THR A 41 6.64 -6.24 6.45
CA THR A 41 7.79 -5.33 6.60
C THR A 41 8.27 -4.77 5.27
N LEU A 42 8.42 -5.59 4.24
CA LEU A 42 8.83 -5.13 2.91
C LEU A 42 7.84 -4.12 2.30
N PHE A 43 6.53 -4.35 2.49
CA PHE A 43 5.50 -3.40 2.05
C PHE A 43 5.52 -2.09 2.85
N GLY A 44 5.84 -2.17 4.15
CA GLY A 44 6.06 -0.99 5.00
C GLY A 44 7.22 -0.14 4.49
N ASN A 45 8.36 -0.78 4.21
CA ASN A 45 9.55 -0.10 3.68
C ASN A 45 9.27 0.57 2.33
N LEU A 46 8.47 -0.06 1.45
CA LEU A 46 8.07 0.56 0.18
C LEU A 46 7.22 1.82 0.40
N LEU A 47 6.28 1.80 1.36
CA LEU A 47 5.48 2.98 1.70
C LEU A 47 6.35 4.11 2.26
N GLU A 48 7.26 3.79 3.17
CA GLU A 48 8.21 4.76 3.73
C GLU A 48 9.06 5.37 2.61
N HIS A 49 9.67 4.54 1.77
CA HIS A 49 10.49 5.00 0.65
C HIS A 49 9.74 5.91 -0.32
N ILE A 50 8.51 5.56 -0.72
CA ILE A 50 7.72 6.43 -1.61
C ILE A 50 7.34 7.74 -0.90
N THR A 51 7.05 7.68 0.39
CA THR A 51 6.76 8.88 1.20
C THR A 51 7.96 9.81 1.21
N GLU A 52 9.16 9.27 1.45
CA GLU A 52 10.40 10.05 1.41
C GLU A 52 10.66 10.61 0.01
N LEU A 53 10.59 9.77 -1.03
CA LEU A 53 10.81 10.17 -2.42
C LEU A 53 9.92 11.34 -2.84
N LEU A 54 8.64 11.31 -2.46
CA LEU A 54 7.68 12.37 -2.80
C LEU A 54 7.88 13.65 -1.98
N ASN A 55 8.46 13.58 -0.78
CA ASN A 55 8.67 14.73 0.10
C ASN A 55 10.11 15.26 0.06
N ASN A 56 11.00 14.64 -0.70
CA ASN A 56 12.41 14.99 -0.75
C ASN A 56 12.66 16.17 -1.71
N ASP A 57 13.19 17.29 -1.19
CA ASP A 57 13.48 18.50 -1.97
C ASP A 57 14.45 18.26 -3.14
N THR A 58 15.43 17.36 -2.96
CA THR A 58 16.37 16.98 -4.01
C THR A 58 15.63 16.26 -5.14
N VAL A 59 14.74 15.32 -4.83
CA VAL A 59 13.92 14.63 -5.83
C VAL A 59 12.97 15.62 -6.53
N GLN A 60 12.37 16.57 -5.79
CA GLN A 60 11.55 17.63 -6.38
C GLN A 60 12.33 18.47 -7.38
N ARG A 61 13.58 18.84 -7.06
CA ARG A 61 14.47 19.62 -7.93
C ARG A 61 14.99 18.81 -9.13
N ASP A 62 15.27 17.52 -8.94
CA ASP A 62 15.93 16.68 -9.93
C ASP A 62 14.96 15.98 -10.87
N VAL A 63 13.88 15.41 -10.33
CA VAL A 63 12.90 14.62 -11.09
C VAL A 63 11.64 15.42 -11.39
N PHE A 64 11.14 16.18 -10.44
CA PHE A 64 9.83 16.86 -10.56
C PHE A 64 9.93 18.36 -10.74
N HIS A 65 11.05 18.83 -11.32
CA HIS A 65 11.32 20.25 -11.44
C HIS A 65 10.22 21.02 -12.18
N GLY A 66 9.66 22.03 -11.50
CA GLY A 66 8.60 22.89 -12.00
C GLY A 66 7.20 22.27 -11.97
N VAL A 67 7.04 21.06 -11.41
CA VAL A 67 5.74 20.42 -11.25
C VAL A 67 5.07 20.92 -9.96
N THR A 68 3.87 21.50 -10.07
CA THR A 68 3.15 22.14 -8.94
C THR A 68 1.73 21.60 -8.76
N THR A 69 1.49 20.33 -9.06
CA THR A 69 0.16 19.70 -8.96
C THR A 69 0.04 18.87 -7.68
N ASP A 70 -1.15 18.78 -7.11
CA ASP A 70 -1.50 17.89 -6.01
C ASP A 70 -2.45 16.77 -6.47
N GLU A 71 -2.45 16.46 -7.77
CA GLU A 71 -3.27 15.40 -8.33
C GLU A 71 -2.58 14.02 -8.20
N ALA A 72 -3.36 13.01 -7.86
CA ALA A 72 -2.92 11.62 -7.82
C ALA A 72 -3.70 10.84 -8.88
N VAL A 73 -2.98 10.09 -9.71
CA VAL A 73 -3.58 9.30 -10.80
C VAL A 73 -3.30 7.83 -10.55
N VAL A 74 -4.37 7.06 -10.39
CA VAL A 74 -4.35 5.61 -10.23
C VAL A 74 -4.95 5.02 -11.50
N ARG A 75 -4.11 4.38 -12.32
CA ARG A 75 -4.49 3.79 -13.60
C ARG A 75 -4.35 2.28 -13.66
N SER A 76 -3.81 1.66 -12.60
CA SER A 76 -3.84 0.22 -12.49
C SER A 76 -5.29 -0.28 -12.57
N LYS A 77 -5.49 -1.30 -13.40
CA LYS A 77 -6.80 -1.95 -13.62
C LYS A 77 -7.15 -2.95 -12.51
N SER A 78 -6.28 -3.10 -11.50
CA SER A 78 -6.57 -3.95 -10.35
C SER A 78 -7.76 -3.39 -9.55
N ASP A 79 -8.54 -4.30 -8.97
CA ASP A 79 -9.60 -3.96 -8.04
C ASP A 79 -9.12 -4.11 -6.58
N THR A 80 -7.85 -3.79 -6.31
CA THR A 80 -7.24 -3.90 -4.96
C THR A 80 -8.11 -3.28 -3.86
N PRO A 81 -8.69 -2.07 -4.01
CA PRO A 81 -9.48 -1.48 -2.94
C PRO A 81 -10.70 -2.34 -2.60
N ARG A 82 -11.35 -2.96 -3.58
CA ARG A 82 -12.49 -3.86 -3.33
C ARG A 82 -12.04 -5.23 -2.85
N ALA A 83 -11.10 -5.87 -3.55
CA ALA A 83 -10.60 -7.20 -3.23
C ALA A 83 -9.96 -7.27 -1.84
N CYS A 84 -9.33 -6.19 -1.39
CA CYS A 84 -8.70 -6.09 -0.08
C CYS A 84 -9.57 -5.39 0.97
N SER A 85 -10.81 -5.02 0.65
CA SER A 85 -11.72 -4.48 1.66
C SER A 85 -12.21 -5.60 2.58
N PRO A 86 -12.21 -5.40 3.91
CA PRO A 86 -12.93 -6.28 4.82
C PRO A 86 -14.41 -6.33 4.42
N ASN A 87 -15.02 -7.52 4.45
CA ASN A 87 -16.43 -7.62 4.11
C ASN A 87 -17.31 -6.98 5.19
N LEU A 88 -17.97 -5.88 4.83
CA LEU A 88 -19.06 -5.27 5.59
C LEU A 88 -20.37 -6.00 5.24
N THR A 89 -20.56 -7.20 5.76
CA THR A 89 -21.88 -7.84 5.68
C THR A 89 -22.87 -7.08 6.57
N GLN A 90 -23.61 -6.15 5.95
CA GLN A 90 -24.95 -5.65 6.32
C GLN A 90 -25.31 -5.43 7.80
N ASN A 91 -24.38 -5.03 8.67
CA ASN A 91 -24.73 -4.49 9.98
C ASN A 91 -23.92 -3.22 10.26
N PRO A 92 -24.56 -2.04 10.35
CA PRO A 92 -23.90 -0.79 10.72
C PRO A 92 -23.53 -0.74 12.22
N ALA A 93 -23.89 -1.76 13.00
CA ALA A 93 -23.42 -1.92 14.36
C ALA A 93 -22.01 -2.53 14.34
N CYS A 94 -21.07 -1.96 15.10
CA CYS A 94 -19.72 -2.49 15.36
C CYS A 94 -19.75 -3.85 16.10
N MET A 95 -20.48 -4.83 15.59
CA MET A 95 -20.57 -6.20 16.06
C MET A 95 -19.69 -7.05 15.14
N MET A 96 -18.68 -7.70 15.72
CA MET A 96 -17.76 -8.55 14.96
C MET A 96 -18.49 -9.75 14.36
N GLN A 97 -18.72 -9.72 13.06
CA GLN A 97 -19.28 -10.84 12.32
C GLN A 97 -18.14 -11.82 11.97
N ARG A 98 -18.29 -13.07 12.40
CA ARG A 98 -17.26 -14.15 12.38
C ARG A 98 -17.12 -14.91 11.05
N ASN A 99 -17.78 -14.43 10.00
CA ASN A 99 -17.78 -15.10 8.70
C ASN A 99 -17.40 -14.06 7.65
N SER A 100 -16.10 -13.91 7.39
CA SER A 100 -15.58 -13.03 6.34
C SER A 100 -15.55 -13.77 5.00
N SER A 101 -16.20 -13.23 3.97
CA SER A 101 -16.01 -13.67 2.58
C SER A 101 -14.73 -13.14 1.96
N PHE A 102 -13.75 -12.71 2.79
CA PHE A 102 -12.51 -12.10 2.32
C PHE A 102 -11.61 -13.17 1.73
N SER A 103 -11.17 -12.95 0.50
CA SER A 103 -10.25 -13.84 -0.19
C SER A 103 -8.83 -13.27 -0.11
N GLU A 104 -8.01 -13.89 0.75
CA GLU A 104 -6.59 -13.51 0.91
C GLU A 104 -5.83 -13.63 -0.41
N SER A 105 -6.08 -14.69 -1.19
CA SER A 105 -5.46 -14.91 -2.49
C SER A 105 -5.89 -13.88 -3.53
N GLU A 106 -7.16 -13.49 -3.55
CA GLU A 106 -7.68 -12.45 -4.47
C GLU A 106 -7.10 -11.07 -4.14
N CYS A 107 -7.05 -10.72 -2.84
CA CYS A 107 -6.41 -9.49 -2.40
C CYS A 107 -4.93 -9.46 -2.79
N LEU A 108 -4.16 -10.50 -2.46
CA LEU A 108 -2.74 -10.57 -2.80
C LEU A 108 -2.49 -10.57 -4.32
N SER A 109 -3.34 -11.24 -5.10
CA SER A 109 -3.27 -11.20 -6.57
C SER A 109 -3.42 -9.78 -7.11
N ASN A 110 -4.43 -9.03 -6.64
CA ASN A 110 -4.63 -7.63 -7.05
C ASN A 110 -3.48 -6.72 -6.61
N ILE A 111 -2.91 -6.94 -5.41
CA ILE A 111 -1.72 -6.23 -4.94
C ILE A 111 -0.52 -6.50 -5.89
N MET A 112 -0.30 -7.75 -6.30
CA MET A 112 0.77 -8.08 -7.25
C MET A 112 0.55 -7.44 -8.63
N LYS A 113 -0.71 -7.32 -9.08
CA LYS A 113 -1.07 -6.59 -10.30
C LYS A 113 -0.79 -5.09 -10.18
N ASP A 114 -1.11 -4.48 -9.04
CA ASP A 114 -0.74 -3.09 -8.75
C ASP A 114 0.77 -2.88 -8.81
N LEU A 115 1.53 -3.73 -8.12
CA LEU A 115 3.00 -3.68 -8.16
C LEU A 115 3.54 -3.82 -9.58
N GLY A 116 3.01 -4.75 -10.36
CA GLY A 116 3.46 -4.95 -11.74
C GLY A 116 3.19 -3.78 -12.65
N TYR A 117 2.00 -3.20 -12.54
CA TYR A 117 1.64 -1.98 -13.24
C TYR A 117 2.61 -0.82 -12.91
N TYR A 118 2.90 -0.58 -11.63
CA TYR A 118 3.79 0.52 -11.25
C TYR A 118 5.26 0.25 -11.61
N ALA A 119 5.72 -1.00 -11.56
CA ALA A 119 7.04 -1.37 -12.09
C ALA A 119 7.14 -1.06 -13.59
N ALA A 120 6.14 -1.45 -14.38
CA ALA A 120 6.09 -1.16 -15.81
C ALA A 120 6.08 0.36 -16.08
N VAL A 121 5.34 1.14 -15.28
CA VAL A 121 5.32 2.60 -15.39
C VAL A 121 6.71 3.20 -15.14
N ILE A 122 7.38 2.82 -14.06
CA ILE A 122 8.71 3.33 -13.75
C ILE A 122 9.71 2.92 -14.84
N ASP A 123 9.73 1.65 -15.22
CA ASP A 123 10.64 1.14 -16.26
C ASP A 123 10.41 1.84 -17.61
N SER A 124 9.16 1.97 -18.04
CA SER A 124 8.82 2.65 -19.28
C SER A 124 9.19 4.14 -19.26
N TYR A 125 9.03 4.81 -18.11
CA TYR A 125 9.48 6.19 -17.95
C TYR A 125 10.99 6.31 -18.11
N LEU A 126 11.75 5.43 -17.46
CA LEU A 126 13.22 5.44 -17.50
C LEU A 126 13.80 5.04 -18.86
N ASN A 127 13.06 4.24 -19.63
CA ASN A 127 13.42 3.88 -21.00
C ASN A 127 12.94 4.91 -22.04
N ASN A 128 12.26 5.99 -21.61
CA ASN A 128 11.85 7.06 -22.50
C ASN A 128 13.05 7.92 -22.94
N THR A 129 13.14 8.21 -24.23
CA THR A 129 14.16 9.08 -24.83
C THR A 129 14.09 10.55 -24.38
N LEU A 130 13.00 11.00 -23.77
CA LEU A 130 12.72 12.41 -23.45
C LEU A 130 12.80 12.74 -21.96
N LEU A 131 13.73 12.11 -21.24
CA LEU A 131 14.09 12.51 -19.88
C LEU A 131 14.83 13.85 -19.90
N ARG A 132 14.63 14.68 -18.87
CA ARG A 132 15.35 15.97 -18.76
C ARG A 132 16.79 15.70 -18.35
N ASP A 133 16.97 14.85 -17.35
CA ASP A 133 18.25 14.39 -16.86
C ASP A 133 18.21 12.87 -16.68
N PRO A 134 18.58 12.08 -17.71
CA PRO A 134 18.47 10.62 -17.67
C PRO A 134 19.23 9.97 -16.51
N VAL A 135 20.36 10.57 -16.10
CA VAL A 135 21.22 10.01 -15.06
C VAL A 135 20.58 10.23 -13.69
N THR A 136 20.27 11.49 -13.37
CA THR A 136 19.75 11.83 -12.06
C THR A 136 18.31 11.33 -11.87
N GLU A 137 17.47 11.36 -12.90
CA GLU A 137 16.11 10.82 -12.81
C GLU A 137 16.12 9.30 -12.59
N ALA A 138 17.03 8.57 -13.24
CA ALA A 138 17.20 7.14 -13.01
C ALA A 138 17.73 6.82 -11.62
N GLU A 139 18.68 7.61 -11.10
CA GLU A 139 19.23 7.45 -9.75
C GLU A 139 18.13 7.50 -8.68
N HIS A 140 17.18 8.43 -8.81
CA HIS A 140 16.09 8.60 -7.84
C HIS A 140 14.98 7.56 -8.00
N LEU A 141 14.68 7.08 -9.21
CA LEU A 141 13.53 6.20 -9.46
C LEU A 141 13.87 4.69 -9.48
N ARG A 142 15.10 4.31 -9.85
CA ARG A 142 15.53 2.89 -9.83
C ARG A 142 15.40 2.20 -8.47
N PRO A 143 15.68 2.85 -7.33
CA PRO A 143 15.48 2.23 -6.03
C PRO A 143 14.04 1.75 -5.82
N THR A 144 13.04 2.54 -6.24
CA THR A 144 11.63 2.14 -6.16
C THR A 144 11.36 0.90 -7.04
N LEU A 145 11.87 0.86 -8.27
CA LEU A 145 11.73 -0.30 -9.16
C LEU A 145 12.31 -1.57 -8.51
N GLY A 146 13.52 -1.49 -7.95
CA GLY A 146 14.17 -2.61 -7.26
C GLY A 146 13.40 -3.09 -6.02
N MET A 147 12.78 -2.17 -5.26
CA MET A 147 11.91 -2.55 -4.14
C MET A 147 10.65 -3.30 -4.61
N ILE A 148 10.03 -2.86 -5.70
CA ILE A 148 8.87 -3.55 -6.28
C ILE A 148 9.24 -4.95 -6.75
N GLU A 149 10.35 -5.10 -7.48
CA GLU A 149 10.85 -6.39 -7.94
C GLU A 149 11.15 -7.34 -6.77
N SER A 150 11.80 -6.83 -5.72
CA SER A 150 12.06 -7.57 -4.50
C SER A 150 10.76 -8.04 -3.83
N LEU A 151 9.75 -7.16 -3.73
CA LEU A 151 8.43 -7.52 -3.20
C LEU A 151 7.76 -8.62 -4.04
N ARG A 152 7.71 -8.45 -5.35
CA ARG A 152 7.12 -9.46 -6.25
C ARG A 152 7.82 -10.80 -6.11
N LYS A 153 9.15 -10.82 -6.03
CA LYS A 153 9.93 -12.06 -5.87
C LYS A 153 9.71 -12.73 -4.52
N ASN A 154 9.74 -11.96 -3.43
CA ASN A 154 9.74 -12.51 -2.07
C ASN A 154 8.32 -12.78 -1.53
N CYS A 155 7.31 -12.09 -2.05
CA CYS A 155 5.95 -12.08 -1.51
C CYS A 155 4.88 -12.64 -2.45
N SER A 156 5.22 -13.03 -3.68
CA SER A 156 4.26 -13.70 -4.56
C SER A 156 3.86 -15.09 -4.03
N LEU A 157 2.58 -15.40 -4.19
CA LEU A 157 1.98 -16.73 -4.01
C LEU A 157 1.56 -17.39 -5.33
N MET A 158 1.58 -16.63 -6.43
CA MET A 158 1.23 -17.12 -7.76
C MET A 158 2.49 -17.67 -8.44
N PRO A 159 2.40 -18.78 -9.19
CA PRO A 159 3.42 -19.14 -10.15
C PRO A 159 3.54 -18.03 -11.20
N ASP A 160 4.76 -17.80 -11.68
CA ASP A 160 5.08 -16.86 -12.75
C ASP A 160 4.25 -17.21 -13.99
N GLU A 161 3.15 -16.49 -14.26
CA GLU A 161 2.46 -16.40 -15.56
C GLU A 161 1.11 -15.69 -15.42
N GLU A 162 1.13 -14.36 -15.40
CA GLU A 162 0.19 -13.58 -16.22
C GLU A 162 1.05 -12.49 -16.85
N GLU A 163 1.25 -12.59 -18.16
CA GLU A 163 1.89 -11.53 -18.93
C GLU A 163 1.09 -10.25 -18.71
N ASP A 164 1.74 -9.26 -18.10
CA ASP A 164 1.12 -8.03 -17.65
C ASP A 164 0.58 -7.29 -18.89
N SER A 165 -0.71 -7.48 -19.21
CA SER A 165 -1.42 -6.81 -20.32
C SER A 165 -1.34 -5.27 -20.28
N SER A 166 -0.73 -4.73 -19.22
CA SER A 166 -0.42 -3.32 -19.01
C SER A 166 0.79 -2.82 -19.79
N LYS A 167 1.69 -3.68 -20.30
CA LYS A 167 2.95 -3.24 -20.94
C LYS A 167 2.73 -2.32 -22.16
N GLU A 168 1.76 -2.67 -23.01
CA GLU A 168 1.46 -1.91 -24.24
C GLU A 168 0.78 -0.56 -23.93
N GLU A 169 -0.12 -0.55 -22.94
CA GLU A 169 -0.79 0.67 -22.48
C GLU A 169 0.20 1.64 -21.82
N VAL A 170 1.16 1.12 -21.06
CA VAL A 170 2.18 1.91 -20.37
C VAL A 170 3.21 2.48 -21.35
N ALA A 171 3.57 1.75 -22.42
CA ALA A 171 4.50 2.26 -23.44
C ALA A 171 3.98 3.52 -24.16
N GLN A 172 2.65 3.64 -24.30
CA GLN A 172 2.00 4.81 -24.93
C GLN A 172 1.72 5.94 -23.92
N LEU A 173 2.13 5.79 -22.66
CA LEU A 173 1.80 6.73 -21.60
C LEU A 173 2.53 8.08 -21.77
N TRP A 174 3.69 8.09 -22.41
CA TRP A 174 4.56 9.26 -22.48
C TRP A 174 4.40 10.00 -23.82
N GLY A 175 4.49 11.32 -23.78
CA GLY A 175 4.42 12.16 -24.98
C GLY A 175 5.75 12.82 -25.31
N ASP A 176 5.71 13.78 -26.23
CA ASP A 176 6.90 14.41 -26.80
C ASP A 176 7.48 15.56 -25.96
N ASN A 177 6.99 15.76 -24.74
CA ASN A 177 7.38 16.86 -23.86
C ASN A 177 7.85 16.33 -22.50
N SER A 178 9.13 16.54 -22.20
CA SER A 178 9.76 16.14 -20.94
C SER A 178 9.06 16.72 -19.70
N PHE A 179 8.60 17.98 -19.73
CA PHE A 179 7.88 18.58 -18.60
C PHE A 179 6.54 17.88 -18.34
N GLU A 180 5.76 17.63 -19.39
CA GLU A 180 4.49 16.91 -19.24
C GLU A 180 4.69 15.45 -18.81
N ASN A 181 5.78 14.81 -19.25
CA ASN A 181 6.15 13.47 -18.80
C ASN A 181 6.52 13.46 -17.31
N ARG A 182 7.34 14.41 -16.83
CA ARG A 182 7.67 14.56 -15.40
C ARG A 182 6.44 14.84 -14.56
N LYS A 183 5.55 15.72 -15.02
CA LYS A 183 4.26 16.00 -14.36
C LYS A 183 3.38 14.75 -14.28
N LYS A 184 3.31 13.98 -15.36
CA LYS A 184 2.56 12.72 -15.41
C LYS A 184 3.18 11.68 -14.46
N MET A 185 4.49 11.53 -14.48
CA MET A 185 5.22 10.63 -13.58
C MET A 185 4.98 11.00 -12.11
N TYR A 186 5.01 12.29 -11.78
CA TYR A 186 4.67 12.77 -10.43
C TYR A 186 3.25 12.36 -10.00
N ARG A 187 2.25 12.58 -10.86
CA ARG A 187 0.86 12.16 -10.59
C ARG A 187 0.73 10.65 -10.41
N MET A 188 1.47 9.87 -11.20
CA MET A 188 1.51 8.41 -11.09
C MET A 188 2.14 7.97 -9.76
N MET A 189 3.25 8.57 -9.35
CA MET A 189 3.92 8.28 -8.08
C MET A 189 3.04 8.66 -6.88
N ARG A 190 2.28 9.76 -6.96
CA ARG A 190 1.27 10.09 -5.94
C ARG A 190 0.11 9.11 -5.91
N GLY A 191 -0.34 8.63 -7.07
CA GLY A 191 -1.30 7.52 -7.14
C GLY A 191 -0.75 6.24 -6.50
N PHE A 192 0.54 5.96 -6.73
CA PHE A 192 1.20 4.80 -6.16
C PHE A 192 1.27 4.90 -4.63
N TYR A 193 1.61 6.08 -4.09
CA TYR A 193 1.56 6.36 -2.66
C TYR A 193 0.20 6.03 -2.04
N VAL A 194 -0.91 6.45 -2.66
CA VAL A 194 -2.26 6.11 -2.20
C VAL A 194 -2.51 4.59 -2.23
N ARG A 195 -2.01 3.91 -3.26
CA ARG A 195 -2.11 2.45 -3.37
C ARG A 195 -1.24 1.73 -2.33
N THR A 196 -0.04 2.18 -2.04
CA THR A 196 0.81 1.56 -1.02
C THR A 196 0.26 1.74 0.39
N ILE A 197 -0.45 2.82 0.69
CA ILE A 197 -1.24 2.94 1.94
C ILE A 197 -2.31 1.84 2.00
N THR A 198 -3.07 1.66 0.91
CA THR A 198 -4.13 0.64 0.83
C THR A 198 -3.56 -0.76 1.01
N ILE A 199 -2.45 -1.05 0.33
CA ILE A 199 -1.71 -2.32 0.42
C ILE A 199 -1.23 -2.54 1.87
N ASN A 200 -0.62 -1.56 2.52
CA ASN A 200 -0.14 -1.71 3.89
C ASN A 200 -1.26 -2.01 4.89
N ARG A 201 -2.42 -1.37 4.72
CA ARG A 201 -3.62 -1.70 5.53
C ARG A 201 -4.07 -3.14 5.31
N ALA A 202 -4.12 -3.59 4.05
CA ALA A 202 -4.48 -4.96 3.71
C ALA A 202 -3.50 -5.98 4.30
N MET A 203 -2.19 -5.72 4.19
CA MET A 203 -1.16 -6.58 4.77
C MET A 203 -1.26 -6.65 6.30
N GLY A 204 -1.55 -5.53 6.97
CA GLY A 204 -1.82 -5.51 8.41
C GLY A 204 -3.04 -6.36 8.79
N TYR A 205 -4.13 -6.29 8.02
CA TYR A 205 -5.34 -7.10 8.22
C TYR A 205 -5.08 -8.60 7.99
N ILE A 206 -4.34 -8.95 6.94
CA ILE A 206 -3.95 -10.34 6.68
C ILE A 206 -3.05 -10.87 7.80
N ALA A 207 -2.09 -10.06 8.26
CA ALA A 207 -1.15 -10.44 9.30
C ALA A 207 -1.81 -10.60 10.68
N SER A 208 -2.88 -9.85 10.97
CA SER A 208 -3.65 -10.02 12.21
C SER A 208 -4.48 -11.32 12.22
N GLY A 209 -4.74 -11.90 11.04
CA GLY A 209 -5.57 -13.09 10.88
C GLY A 209 -7.05 -12.83 11.16
N ASP A 210 -7.49 -11.58 11.23
CA ASP A 210 -8.88 -11.21 11.56
C ASP A 210 -9.88 -11.72 10.52
N HIS A 211 -9.47 -11.93 9.28
CA HIS A 211 -10.31 -12.51 8.22
C HIS A 211 -10.62 -13.99 8.43
N ARG A 212 -9.93 -14.68 9.34
CA ARG A 212 -10.07 -16.11 9.60
C ARG A 212 -10.90 -16.42 10.85
N LYS A 213 -11.39 -15.39 11.55
CA LYS A 213 -12.13 -15.47 12.83
C LYS A 213 -13.63 -15.44 12.61
#